data_AF-A0A8C1AHP1-F1
#
_entry.id   AF-A0A8C1AHP1-F1
#
_cell.length_a   1.000
_cell.length_b   1.000
_cell.length_c   1.000
_cell.angle_alpha   90.00
_cell.angle_beta   90.00
_cell.angle_gamma   90.00
#
_symmetry.space_group_name_H-M   'P 1'
#
loop_
_entity.id
_entity.type
_entity.pdbx_description
1 polymer ?
#
loop_
_entity_poly.entity_id
_entity_poly.type
_entity_poly.pdbx_seq_one_letter_code
_entity_poly.pdbx_strand_id
1 'polypeptide(L)'
;MRGRDNHTSDISALNFDATAAKMVWLIRFTLLFCLCIMRMSALNLFPAKFEIAERQASVTLTCRTDKDKITWKREDANTIENILQSEFEILSGRDLTVIGLQEDLTGNYTCWSDSGLEDHTYLLLDKSKEATAFQINCTAETFSCTEKIKCAWTPNDLTGEIAFRLRNARDNGDWVSQPVDGVFYLPHSTDSYSEESERLLITGEAASTCCYVKTEYSFFLRDIIKPANPNISICSIKNEGSDNQIVEVKVEPPSTWPQPHSFFPLKHQIEYEIRHDGELMTIEWEDKSKDEVPGSITKLRVRCRDLLLLSQWSEWSEWKNKCMNVIYSCGGKNAFTCQ
;
A
#
# COMPACT_ATOMS: atom_id res chain seq x y z
N MET A 1 37.82 -83.13 23.32
CA MET A 1 37.99 -83.09 21.85
C MET A 1 37.30 -81.83 21.33
N ARG A 2 38.07 -81.00 20.60
CA ARG A 2 37.71 -79.97 19.62
C ARG A 2 36.30 -79.32 19.65
N GLY A 3 36.27 -78.06 20.07
CA GLY A 3 36.07 -76.86 19.22
C GLY A 3 34.66 -76.53 18.72
N ARG A 4 34.18 -75.30 18.95
CA ARG A 4 34.23 -74.18 17.99
C ARG A 4 33.52 -72.92 18.57
N ASP A 5 34.00 -71.78 18.11
CA ASP A 5 33.75 -70.39 18.49
C ASP A 5 32.33 -69.84 18.21
N ASN A 6 32.01 -68.72 18.86
CA ASN A 6 31.43 -67.46 18.31
C ASN A 6 30.94 -66.61 19.50
N HIS A 7 31.54 -65.48 19.87
CA HIS A 7 31.76 -64.22 19.14
C HIS A 7 30.45 -63.50 18.77
N THR A 8 29.98 -62.61 19.66
CA THR A 8 29.42 -61.28 19.31
C THR A 8 29.22 -60.46 20.58
N SER A 9 30.23 -59.62 20.83
CA SER A 9 30.24 -58.53 21.80
C SER A 9 29.58 -57.29 21.19
N ASP A 10 28.72 -56.64 21.99
CA ASP A 10 28.53 -55.20 22.10
C ASP A 10 28.69 -54.35 20.83
N ILE A 11 27.61 -54.24 20.04
CA ILE A 11 27.41 -53.13 19.11
C ILE A 11 25.95 -52.67 19.20
N SER A 12 25.59 -52.03 20.31
CA SER A 12 24.30 -51.30 20.39
C SER A 12 24.32 -50.10 21.34
N ALA A 13 25.31 -49.99 22.24
CA ALA A 13 25.37 -48.87 23.19
C ALA A 13 26.11 -47.61 22.68
N LEU A 14 26.94 -47.71 21.63
CA LEU A 14 27.77 -46.57 21.18
C LEU A 14 27.14 -45.66 20.11
N ASN A 15 25.97 -46.01 19.57
CA ASN A 15 25.29 -45.20 18.54
C ASN A 15 24.20 -44.27 19.08
N PHE A 16 23.83 -44.38 20.36
CA PHE A 16 22.77 -43.55 20.95
C PHE A 16 23.31 -42.21 21.50
N ASP A 17 24.56 -42.17 21.98
CA ASP A 17 25.17 -40.93 22.51
C ASP A 17 25.60 -39.94 21.41
N ALA A 18 26.07 -40.44 20.27
CA ALA A 18 26.53 -39.59 19.17
C ALA A 18 25.36 -38.90 18.43
N THR A 19 24.16 -39.48 18.46
CA THR A 19 22.96 -38.90 17.84
C THR A 19 22.30 -37.87 18.76
N ALA A 20 22.24 -38.13 20.07
CA ALA A 20 21.76 -37.16 21.06
C ALA A 20 22.65 -35.91 21.13
N ALA A 21 23.98 -36.07 21.14
CA ALA A 21 24.92 -34.94 21.16
C ALA A 21 24.85 -34.08 19.87
N LYS A 22 24.68 -34.72 18.70
CA LYS A 22 24.47 -34.01 17.43
C LYS A 22 23.13 -33.28 17.39
N MET A 23 22.08 -33.85 17.98
CA MET A 23 20.74 -33.24 18.04
C MET A 23 20.72 -32.04 18.99
N VAL A 24 21.40 -32.11 20.15
CA VAL A 24 21.56 -30.97 21.07
C VAL A 24 22.42 -29.88 20.46
N TRP A 25 23.47 -30.24 19.71
CA TRP A 25 24.31 -29.27 19.00
C TRP A 25 23.54 -28.56 17.88
N LEU A 26 22.75 -29.29 17.10
CA LEU A 26 21.85 -28.72 16.08
C LEU A 26 20.77 -27.83 16.70
N ILE A 27 20.15 -28.22 17.81
CA ILE A 27 19.13 -27.43 18.52
C ILE A 27 19.75 -26.15 19.09
N ARG A 28 20.95 -26.21 19.68
CA ARG A 28 21.69 -25.02 20.15
C ARG A 28 22.14 -24.14 19.00
N PHE A 29 22.53 -24.71 17.86
CA PHE A 29 22.89 -23.94 16.67
C PHE A 29 21.66 -23.29 16.04
N THR A 30 20.50 -23.94 16.00
CA THR A 30 19.24 -23.34 15.54
C THR A 30 18.69 -22.32 16.53
N LEU A 31 18.87 -22.49 17.84
CA LEU A 31 18.52 -21.48 18.85
C LEU A 31 19.47 -20.28 18.81
N LEU A 32 20.78 -20.48 18.65
CA LEU A 32 21.73 -19.39 18.42
C LEU A 32 21.47 -18.70 17.07
N PHE A 33 21.16 -19.46 16.01
CA PHE A 33 20.86 -18.90 14.69
C PHE A 33 19.51 -18.17 14.67
N CYS A 34 18.51 -18.63 15.44
CA CYS A 34 17.26 -17.89 15.66
C CYS A 34 17.45 -16.65 16.54
N LEU A 35 18.38 -16.67 17.52
CA LEU A 35 18.77 -15.49 18.30
C LEU A 35 19.58 -14.47 17.48
N CYS A 36 20.19 -14.89 16.36
CA CYS A 36 21.01 -14.04 15.49
C CYS A 36 20.27 -13.42 14.29
N ILE A 37 18.96 -13.66 14.09
CA ILE A 37 18.20 -13.15 12.92
C ILE A 37 17.26 -11.97 13.24
N MET A 38 17.16 -11.51 14.48
CA MET A 38 16.42 -10.28 14.80
C MET A 38 17.37 -9.15 15.21
N ARG A 39 18.27 -8.72 14.31
CA ARG A 39 18.73 -7.33 14.33
C ARG A 39 17.74 -6.52 13.50
N MET A 40 16.63 -6.12 14.10
CA MET A 40 15.79 -5.05 13.56
C MET A 40 16.22 -3.73 14.19
N SER A 41 17.30 -3.13 13.70
CA SER A 41 17.58 -1.71 13.96
C SER A 41 16.88 -0.83 12.93
N ALA A 42 15.66 -1.24 12.57
CA ALA A 42 14.94 -0.81 11.40
C ALA A 42 13.53 -0.40 11.82
N LEU A 43 13.18 0.88 11.67
CA LEU A 43 11.84 1.38 11.97
C LEU A 43 10.88 0.95 10.83
N ASN A 44 10.63 -0.35 10.74
CA ASN A 44 9.75 -0.96 9.73
C ASN A 44 8.26 -0.78 10.05
N LEU A 45 7.95 -0.42 11.29
CA LEU A 45 6.60 -0.20 11.81
C LEU A 45 6.56 1.16 12.51
N PHE A 46 5.42 1.83 12.40
CA PHE A 46 5.25 3.13 13.05
C PHE A 46 5.28 2.93 14.58
N PRO A 47 6.11 3.69 15.32
CA PRO A 47 6.31 3.45 16.74
C PRO A 47 4.99 3.61 17.51
N ALA A 48 4.70 2.68 18.41
CA ALA A 48 3.48 2.71 19.22
C ALA A 48 3.52 3.82 20.28
N LYS A 49 4.72 4.12 20.80
CA LYS A 49 4.97 5.18 21.77
C LYS A 49 6.16 6.01 21.34
N PHE A 50 5.92 7.29 21.11
CA PHE A 50 6.92 8.24 20.64
C PHE A 50 6.63 9.64 21.18
N GLU A 51 7.67 10.45 21.28
CA GLU A 51 7.62 11.87 21.59
C GLU A 51 8.27 12.63 20.43
N ILE A 52 7.71 13.79 20.10
CA ILE A 52 8.17 14.65 19.01
C ILE A 52 8.59 15.98 19.59
N ALA A 53 9.77 16.47 19.19
CA ALA A 53 10.24 17.79 19.57
C ALA A 53 10.95 18.49 18.41
N GLU A 54 10.86 19.82 18.37
CA GLU A 54 11.60 20.62 17.41
C GLU A 54 13.10 20.65 17.76
N ARG A 55 13.93 21.00 16.78
CA ARG A 55 15.38 21.15 16.98
C ARG A 55 15.65 22.17 18.11
N GLN A 56 16.63 21.86 18.96
CA GLN A 56 17.00 22.64 20.15
C GLN A 56 15.95 22.69 21.28
N ALA A 57 14.79 22.03 21.14
CA ALA A 57 13.83 21.94 22.23
C ALA A 57 14.34 21.04 23.37
N SER A 58 13.75 21.20 24.55
CA SER A 58 13.96 20.28 25.69
C SER A 58 12.71 19.43 25.88
N VAL A 59 12.91 18.13 26.10
CA VAL A 59 11.82 17.14 26.24
C VAL A 59 12.09 16.26 27.45
N THR A 60 11.04 15.97 28.21
CA THR A 60 11.13 15.08 29.38
C THR A 60 10.42 13.76 29.07
N LEU A 61 11.17 12.67 29.12
CA LEU A 61 10.69 11.30 29.00
C LEU A 61 10.47 10.73 30.40
N THR A 62 9.25 10.25 30.67
CA THR A 62 8.90 9.63 31.95
C THR A 62 8.79 8.12 31.80
N CYS A 63 9.51 7.37 32.62
CA CYS A 63 9.44 5.91 32.68
C CYS A 63 8.13 5.48 33.38
N ARG A 64 7.25 4.76 32.69
CA ARG A 64 5.97 4.29 33.26
C ARG A 64 6.17 3.03 34.10
N THR A 65 6.59 3.22 35.35
CA THR A 65 6.79 2.14 36.31
C THR A 65 6.59 2.61 37.75
N ASP A 66 6.30 1.67 38.65
CA ASP A 66 6.20 1.91 40.09
C ASP A 66 7.55 1.78 40.80
N LYS A 67 8.63 1.46 40.09
CA LYS A 67 9.97 1.30 40.64
C LYS A 67 10.69 2.64 40.80
N ASP A 68 11.43 2.79 41.90
CA ASP A 68 12.19 4.01 42.22
C ASP A 68 13.59 4.07 41.58
N LYS A 69 14.22 2.91 41.38
CA LYS A 69 15.57 2.81 40.81
C LYS A 69 15.50 2.49 39.32
N ILE A 70 15.69 3.52 38.50
CA ILE A 70 15.61 3.43 37.05
C ILE A 70 16.95 3.79 36.42
N THR A 71 17.34 2.99 35.43
CA THR A 71 18.45 3.27 34.53
C THR A 71 17.92 3.48 33.13
N TRP A 72 18.36 4.53 32.46
CA TRP A 72 17.99 4.81 31.08
C TRP A 72 19.07 4.33 30.10
N LYS A 73 18.64 3.83 28.95
CA LYS A 73 19.50 3.45 27.83
C LYS A 73 18.95 3.99 26.54
N ARG A 74 19.83 4.36 25.61
CA ARG A 74 19.46 4.73 24.24
C ARG A 74 19.95 3.65 23.28
N GLU A 75 19.06 3.21 22.42
CA GLU A 75 19.39 2.33 21.29
C GLU A 75 19.48 3.17 20.02
N ASP A 76 20.66 3.13 19.41
CA ASP A 76 20.92 3.61 18.06
C ASP A 76 21.08 2.42 17.10
N ALA A 77 21.37 2.70 15.82
CA ALA A 77 21.46 1.66 14.79
C ALA A 77 22.53 0.58 15.08
N ASN A 78 23.56 0.90 15.86
CA ASN A 78 24.76 0.09 16.05
C ASN A 78 25.05 -0.28 17.52
N THR A 79 24.54 0.49 18.48
CA THR A 79 24.87 0.39 19.90
C THR A 79 23.69 0.66 20.83
N ILE A 80 23.68 -0.02 21.97
CA ILE A 80 22.81 0.31 23.11
C ILE A 80 23.71 0.92 24.18
N GLU A 81 23.53 2.20 24.45
CA GLU A 81 24.36 2.97 25.38
C GLU A 81 23.61 3.26 26.67
N ASN A 82 24.27 3.08 27.82
CA ASN A 82 23.71 3.55 29.09
C ASN A 82 23.81 5.07 29.14
N ILE A 83 22.69 5.72 29.44
CA ILE A 83 22.65 7.17 29.56
C ILE A 83 23.19 7.55 30.94
N LEU A 84 24.22 8.40 30.93
CA LEU A 84 24.79 8.99 32.12
C LEU A 84 24.40 10.46 32.20
N GLN A 85 24.39 11.02 33.40
CA GLN A 85 24.14 12.44 33.63
C GLN A 85 25.13 13.28 32.81
N SER A 86 24.61 14.16 31.94
CA SER A 86 25.39 15.05 31.08
C SER A 86 24.78 16.46 31.05
N GLU A 87 25.28 17.36 30.21
CA GLU A 87 24.64 18.66 29.95
C GLU A 87 23.43 18.56 29.01
N PHE A 88 23.33 17.47 28.25
CA PHE A 88 22.25 17.20 27.29
C PHE A 88 21.24 16.19 27.83
N GLU A 89 21.61 15.33 28.77
CA GLU A 89 20.76 14.31 29.38
C GLU A 89 20.75 14.46 30.91
N ILE A 90 19.62 14.95 31.45
CA ILE A 90 19.42 15.16 32.88
C ILE A 90 18.53 14.06 33.46
N LEU A 91 19.08 13.27 34.38
CA LEU A 91 18.36 12.21 35.07
C LEU A 91 17.74 12.74 36.37
N SER A 92 16.45 12.52 36.55
CA SER A 92 15.70 12.92 37.74
C SER A 92 14.71 11.84 38.15
N GLY A 93 15.18 10.88 38.96
CA GLY A 93 14.37 9.74 39.40
C GLY A 93 13.91 8.88 38.23
N ARG A 94 12.61 8.91 37.93
CA ARG A 94 12.00 8.17 36.81
C ARG A 94 12.00 8.95 35.49
N ASP A 95 12.41 10.21 35.53
CA ASP A 95 12.37 11.11 34.39
C ASP A 95 13.77 11.31 33.80
N LEU A 96 13.82 11.41 32.48
CA LEU A 96 14.99 11.80 31.70
C LEU A 96 14.64 13.04 30.89
N THR A 97 15.35 14.15 31.12
CA THR A 97 15.19 15.35 30.30
C THR A 97 16.33 15.43 29.29
N VAL A 98 15.98 15.43 28.01
CA VAL A 98 16.90 15.66 26.90
C VAL A 98 16.83 17.15 26.53
N ILE A 99 17.97 17.84 26.59
CA ILE A 99 18.09 19.28 26.37
C ILE A 99 18.73 19.52 25.00
N GLY A 100 18.17 20.47 24.25
CA GLY A 100 18.79 20.92 23.01
C GLY A 100 18.75 19.89 21.90
N LEU A 101 17.61 19.22 21.71
CA LEU A 101 17.45 18.08 20.81
C LEU A 101 18.12 18.26 19.44
N GLN A 102 18.98 17.29 19.09
CA GLN A 102 19.66 17.13 17.81
C GLN A 102 19.48 15.68 17.30
N GLU A 103 19.88 15.40 16.06
CA GLU A 103 19.69 14.09 15.43
C GLU A 103 20.41 12.95 16.15
N ASP A 104 21.59 13.20 16.73
CA ASP A 104 22.36 12.23 17.52
C ASP A 104 21.73 11.91 18.88
N LEU A 105 20.79 12.74 19.34
CA LEU A 105 20.03 12.55 20.58
C LEU A 105 18.65 11.90 20.33
N THR A 106 18.36 11.47 19.11
CA THR A 106 17.10 10.77 18.77
C THR A 106 17.25 9.25 18.88
N GLY A 107 16.15 8.53 18.75
CA GLY A 107 16.13 7.06 18.76
C GLY A 107 15.29 6.46 19.88
N ASN A 108 15.52 5.19 20.19
CA ASN A 108 14.71 4.45 21.13
C ASN A 108 15.28 4.56 22.55
N TYR A 109 14.58 5.28 23.42
CA TYR A 109 14.91 5.42 24.82
C TYR A 109 14.19 4.35 25.63
N THR A 110 14.96 3.51 26.32
CA THR A 110 14.43 2.44 27.16
C THR A 110 14.80 2.68 28.61
N CYS A 111 13.86 2.44 29.52
CA CYS A 111 14.11 2.51 30.94
C CYS A 111 14.05 1.12 31.57
N TRP A 112 14.95 0.88 32.51
CA TRP A 112 15.21 -0.42 33.10
C TRP A 112 15.21 -0.31 34.61
N SER A 113 14.64 -1.31 35.28
CA SER A 113 14.78 -1.51 36.71
C SER A 113 15.55 -2.80 36.99
N ASP A 114 15.67 -3.16 38.26
CA ASP A 114 16.23 -4.44 38.69
C ASP A 114 15.44 -5.65 38.15
N SER A 115 14.16 -5.49 37.78
CA SER A 115 13.34 -6.54 37.15
C SER A 115 13.50 -6.67 35.64
N GLY A 116 14.16 -5.70 34.98
CA GLY A 116 14.36 -5.71 33.53
C GLY A 116 13.82 -4.44 32.85
N LEU A 117 13.42 -4.58 31.59
CA LEU A 117 12.86 -3.48 30.78
C LEU A 117 11.48 -3.11 31.32
N GLU A 118 11.30 -1.83 31.67
CA GLU A 118 10.05 -1.31 32.22
C GLU A 118 9.20 -0.60 31.16
N ASP A 119 9.83 0.25 30.35
CA ASP A 119 9.13 1.07 29.35
C ASP A 119 10.10 1.51 28.25
N HIS A 120 9.54 1.96 27.12
CA HIS A 120 10.29 2.51 26.00
C HIS A 120 9.57 3.71 25.38
N THR A 121 10.32 4.61 24.75
CA THR A 121 9.79 5.77 24.02
C THR A 121 10.74 6.12 22.89
N TYR A 122 10.22 6.19 21.66
CA TYR A 122 10.98 6.76 20.55
C TYR A 122 10.99 8.29 20.64
N LEU A 123 12.16 8.91 20.71
CA LEU A 123 12.29 10.35 20.61
C LEU A 123 12.66 10.72 19.17
N LEU A 124 11.79 11.49 18.51
CA LEU A 124 11.92 11.87 17.12
C LEU A 124 12.04 13.38 16.97
N LEU A 125 12.91 13.81 16.06
CA LEU A 125 13.06 15.21 15.68
C LEU A 125 11.98 15.60 14.66
N ASP A 126 11.20 16.64 14.95
CA ASP A 126 10.21 17.17 14.02
C ASP A 126 10.90 17.90 12.85
N LYS A 127 10.83 17.30 11.66
CA LYS A 127 11.32 17.88 10.40
C LYS A 127 10.19 18.30 9.48
N SER A 128 8.95 18.38 9.95
CA SER A 128 7.78 18.71 9.12
C SER A 128 7.89 20.06 8.40
N LYS A 129 8.62 21.03 8.99
CA LYS A 129 8.86 22.36 8.40
C LYS A 129 10.02 22.38 7.39
N GLU A 130 10.92 21.41 7.46
CA GLU A 130 12.14 21.32 6.64
C GLU A 130 11.98 20.36 5.45
N ALA A 131 11.11 19.36 5.59
CA ALA A 131 10.87 18.35 4.57
C ALA A 131 9.98 18.84 3.44
N THR A 132 10.25 18.38 2.23
CA THR A 132 9.28 18.43 1.15
C THR A 132 8.13 17.49 1.45
N ALA A 133 6.90 17.95 1.20
CA ALA A 133 5.70 17.13 1.29
C ALA A 133 5.89 15.81 0.52
N PHE A 134 5.42 14.70 1.09
CA PHE A 134 5.46 13.42 0.39
C PHE A 134 4.69 13.50 -0.94
N GLN A 135 5.09 12.72 -1.94
CA GLN A 135 4.30 12.61 -3.15
C GLN A 135 3.25 11.53 -2.95
N ILE A 136 2.03 11.95 -2.63
CA ILE A 136 0.87 11.07 -2.49
C ILE A 136 -0.09 11.36 -3.62
N ASN A 137 -0.52 10.31 -4.31
CA ASN A 137 -1.55 10.39 -5.34
C ASN A 137 -2.80 9.64 -4.86
N CYS A 138 -3.88 10.37 -4.63
CA CYS A 138 -5.15 9.81 -4.21
C CYS A 138 -6.15 9.81 -5.36
N THR A 139 -6.93 8.72 -5.47
CA THR A 139 -7.99 8.54 -6.46
C THR A 139 -9.21 7.88 -5.80
N ALA A 140 -10.39 8.16 -6.33
CA ALA A 140 -11.64 7.53 -5.92
C ALA A 140 -12.40 7.03 -7.16
N GLU A 141 -12.86 5.78 -7.15
CA GLU A 141 -13.58 5.21 -8.30
C GLU A 141 -15.02 5.69 -8.40
N THR A 142 -15.56 6.24 -7.33
CA THR A 142 -16.97 6.60 -7.18
C THR A 142 -17.13 7.70 -6.14
N PHE A 143 -18.31 8.31 -6.12
CA PHE A 143 -18.72 9.26 -5.09
C PHE A 143 -19.26 8.58 -3.83
N SER A 144 -19.46 7.26 -3.85
CA SER A 144 -20.05 6.50 -2.74
C SER A 144 -19.12 6.43 -1.53
N CYS A 145 -19.63 6.81 -0.35
CA CYS A 145 -18.94 6.64 0.93
C CYS A 145 -18.78 5.19 1.39
N THR A 146 -19.40 4.23 0.68
CA THR A 146 -19.16 2.80 0.93
C THR A 146 -17.82 2.33 0.38
N GLU A 147 -17.30 3.03 -0.62
CA GLU A 147 -15.99 2.76 -1.21
C GLU A 147 -14.90 3.58 -0.51
N LYS A 148 -13.66 3.14 -0.67
CA LYS A 148 -12.50 3.78 -0.04
C LYS A 148 -11.71 4.59 -1.06
N ILE A 149 -11.13 5.68 -0.61
CA ILE A 149 -10.15 6.46 -1.37
C ILE A 149 -8.85 5.67 -1.44
N LYS A 150 -8.31 5.50 -2.64
CA LYS A 150 -7.04 4.82 -2.89
C LYS A 150 -5.93 5.86 -2.96
N CYS A 151 -5.00 5.83 -2.02
CA CYS A 151 -3.84 6.72 -1.99
C CYS A 151 -2.56 5.91 -2.18
N ALA A 152 -1.84 6.18 -3.27
CA ALA A 152 -0.52 5.62 -3.53
C ALA A 152 0.55 6.58 -3.02
N TRP A 153 1.55 6.04 -2.36
CA TRP A 153 2.75 6.77 -1.95
C TRP A 153 3.95 6.15 -2.65
N THR A 154 4.71 6.99 -3.35
CA THR A 154 6.00 6.57 -3.90
C THR A 154 7.09 7.12 -2.97
N PRO A 155 7.89 6.25 -2.34
CA PRO A 155 9.07 6.70 -1.61
C PRO A 155 10.00 7.39 -2.61
N ASN A 156 10.35 8.66 -2.34
CA ASN A 156 11.46 9.30 -3.04
C ASN A 156 12.79 8.71 -2.54
N ASP A 157 13.93 9.16 -3.08
CA ASP A 157 15.33 8.75 -2.80
C ASP A 157 15.75 8.70 -1.30
N LEU A 158 14.83 8.93 -0.36
CA LEU A 158 14.92 8.52 1.03
C LEU A 158 14.73 6.99 1.14
N THR A 159 15.69 6.26 0.57
CA THR A 159 15.86 4.80 0.67
C THR A 159 16.34 4.39 2.07
N GLY A 160 15.59 4.77 3.10
CA GLY A 160 15.76 4.33 4.47
C GLY A 160 14.53 3.55 4.95
N GLU A 161 14.69 2.83 6.06
CA GLU A 161 13.61 2.13 6.77
C GLU A 161 12.68 3.18 7.41
N ILE A 162 11.70 3.63 6.63
CA ILE A 162 10.71 4.63 7.01
C ILE A 162 9.39 3.91 7.31
N ALA A 163 8.87 4.13 8.51
CA ALA A 163 7.50 3.79 8.82
C ALA A 163 6.58 4.91 8.33
N PHE A 164 5.63 4.57 7.47
CA PHE A 164 4.68 5.54 6.92
C PHE A 164 3.23 5.16 7.25
N ARG A 165 2.40 6.14 7.55
CA ARG A 165 0.97 5.95 7.81
C ARG A 165 0.13 7.10 7.27
N LEU A 166 -1.11 6.79 6.89
CA LEU A 166 -2.10 7.75 6.41
C LEU A 166 -3.41 7.65 7.18
N ARG A 167 -4.12 8.76 7.26
CA ARG A 167 -5.53 8.80 7.70
C ARG A 167 -6.30 9.91 7.00
N ASN A 168 -7.63 9.77 6.97
CA ASN A 168 -8.54 10.86 6.68
C ASN A 168 -8.88 11.59 8.00
N ALA A 169 -8.19 12.68 8.27
CA ALA A 169 -8.32 13.45 9.51
C ALA A 169 -9.63 14.23 9.60
N ARG A 170 -10.24 14.61 8.47
CA ARG A 170 -11.56 15.29 8.44
C ARG A 170 -12.61 14.40 9.12
N ASP A 171 -12.62 13.12 8.78
CA ASP A 171 -13.62 12.17 9.26
C ASP A 171 -13.18 11.45 10.56
N ASN A 172 -12.09 11.91 11.18
CA ASN A 172 -11.45 11.25 12.34
C ASN A 172 -11.19 9.74 12.08
N GLY A 173 -10.75 9.42 10.86
CA GLY A 173 -10.47 8.04 10.45
C GLY A 173 -9.24 7.46 11.14
N ASP A 174 -9.24 6.13 11.27
CA ASP A 174 -8.11 5.38 11.83
C ASP A 174 -6.84 5.50 10.98
N TRP A 175 -5.70 5.33 11.63
CA TRP A 175 -4.41 5.25 10.97
C TRP A 175 -4.26 3.94 10.18
N VAL A 176 -3.87 4.05 8.92
CA VAL A 176 -3.48 2.93 8.06
C VAL A 176 -1.97 2.98 7.87
N SER A 177 -1.25 2.00 8.42
CA SER A 177 0.22 1.96 8.42
C SER A 177 0.81 0.83 7.57
N GLN A 178 -0.03 -0.06 7.03
CA GLN A 178 0.39 -1.18 6.19
C GLN A 178 -0.28 -1.06 4.83
N PRO A 179 0.41 -0.53 3.81
CA PRO A 179 -0.15 -0.47 2.48
C PRO A 179 -0.27 -1.88 1.89
N VAL A 180 -1.34 -2.12 1.13
CA VAL A 180 -1.50 -3.33 0.31
C VAL A 180 -1.01 -2.98 -1.08
N ASP A 181 0.03 -3.67 -1.56
CA ASP A 181 0.67 -3.39 -2.85
C ASP A 181 1.11 -1.92 -3.02
N GLY A 182 1.55 -1.27 -1.93
CA GLY A 182 1.96 0.14 -1.94
C GLY A 182 0.81 1.16 -1.89
N VAL A 183 -0.44 0.70 -1.70
CA VAL A 183 -1.64 1.53 -1.69
C VAL A 183 -2.32 1.52 -0.32
N PHE A 184 -2.73 2.70 0.12
CA PHE A 184 -3.53 2.94 1.32
C PHE A 184 -4.99 3.14 0.94
N TYR A 185 -5.89 2.51 1.70
CA TYR A 185 -7.33 2.60 1.48
C TYR A 185 -7.99 3.33 2.63
N LEU A 186 -8.42 4.57 2.40
CA LEU A 186 -8.95 5.46 3.42
C LEU A 186 -10.48 5.56 3.32
N PRO A 187 -11.22 5.32 4.42
CA PRO A 187 -12.66 5.56 4.44
C PRO A 187 -12.96 7.07 4.39
N HIS A 188 -14.15 7.41 3.90
CA HIS A 188 -14.65 8.79 3.91
C HIS A 188 -16.16 8.85 4.15
N SER A 189 -16.64 10.01 4.58
CA SER A 189 -18.05 10.25 4.91
C SER A 189 -18.81 11.09 3.87
N THR A 190 -18.16 11.48 2.77
CA THR A 190 -18.74 12.35 1.73
C THR A 190 -20.01 11.77 1.11
N ASP A 191 -21.08 12.56 1.07
CA ASP A 191 -22.35 12.22 0.42
C ASP A 191 -22.24 12.38 -1.10
N SER A 192 -22.66 11.36 -1.83
CA SER A 192 -22.61 11.31 -3.29
C SER A 192 -23.57 12.27 -3.99
N TYR A 193 -24.65 12.71 -3.32
CA TYR A 193 -25.70 13.53 -3.93
C TYR A 193 -25.60 15.01 -3.61
N SER A 194 -24.73 15.37 -2.66
CA SER A 194 -24.60 16.73 -2.15
C SER A 194 -23.33 17.37 -2.67
N GLU A 195 -23.39 18.67 -2.97
CA GLU A 195 -22.19 19.44 -3.25
C GLU A 195 -21.30 19.48 -2.00
N GLU A 196 -20.02 19.16 -2.16
CA GLU A 196 -19.11 19.10 -1.01
C GLU A 196 -18.80 20.52 -0.53
N SER A 197 -19.25 20.82 0.69
CA SER A 197 -18.95 22.08 1.39
C SER A 197 -17.57 22.10 2.05
N GLU A 198 -17.02 20.92 2.34
CA GLU A 198 -15.75 20.74 3.03
C GLU A 198 -14.82 19.83 2.24
N ARG A 199 -13.53 20.17 2.25
CA ARG A 199 -12.50 19.34 1.63
C ARG A 199 -12.14 18.18 2.54
N LEU A 200 -11.82 17.04 1.94
CA LEU A 200 -11.11 15.97 2.62
C LEU A 200 -9.78 16.50 3.17
N LEU A 201 -9.33 15.93 4.28
CA LEU A 201 -8.05 16.25 4.90
C LEU A 201 -7.30 14.96 5.14
N ILE A 202 -6.37 14.63 4.24
CA ILE A 202 -5.52 13.45 4.37
C ILE A 202 -4.26 13.85 5.12
N THR A 203 -3.98 13.20 6.24
CA THR A 203 -2.75 13.40 7.01
C THR A 203 -1.84 12.20 6.82
N GLY A 204 -0.63 12.45 6.33
CA GLY A 204 0.46 11.48 6.24
C GLY A 204 1.51 11.75 7.31
N GLU A 205 1.98 10.69 7.94
CA GLU A 205 3.10 10.75 8.88
C GLU A 205 4.15 9.72 8.48
N ALA A 206 5.39 10.17 8.43
CA ALA A 206 6.56 9.32 8.30
C ALA A 206 7.42 9.43 9.56
N ALA A 207 7.92 8.30 10.01
CA ALA A 207 8.93 8.21 11.04
C ALA A 207 10.11 7.40 10.52
N SER A 208 11.32 7.82 10.87
CA SER A 208 12.55 7.05 10.73
C SER A 208 13.21 6.91 12.10
N THR A 209 14.43 6.37 12.14
CA THR A 209 15.22 6.26 13.38
C THR A 209 15.47 7.61 14.05
N CYS A 210 15.53 8.71 13.29
CA CYS A 210 15.79 10.04 13.84
C CYS A 210 14.60 10.99 13.80
N CYS A 211 13.75 10.82 12.80
CA CYS A 211 13.08 11.96 12.23
C CYS A 211 11.61 11.67 12.04
N TYR A 212 10.79 12.67 12.32
CA TYR A 212 9.36 12.66 12.12
C TYR A 212 8.99 13.73 11.11
N VAL A 213 8.13 13.38 10.16
CA VAL A 213 7.60 14.31 9.17
C VAL A 213 6.10 14.09 9.06
N LYS A 214 5.35 15.17 9.25
CA LYS A 214 3.90 15.24 9.03
C LYS A 214 3.61 16.07 7.79
N THR A 215 2.69 15.61 6.97
CA THR A 215 2.17 16.37 5.82
C THR A 215 0.66 16.23 5.73
N GLU A 216 0.00 17.29 5.29
CA GLU A 216 -1.44 17.33 5.11
C GLU A 216 -1.78 17.66 3.65
N TYR A 217 -2.78 16.96 3.10
CA TYR A 217 -3.29 17.14 1.75
C TYR A 217 -4.78 17.44 1.83
N SER A 218 -5.22 18.48 1.11
CA SER A 218 -6.62 18.90 1.13
C SER A 218 -7.18 19.06 -0.28
N PHE A 219 -8.22 18.31 -0.58
CA PHE A 219 -8.88 18.26 -1.88
C PHE A 219 -10.34 17.84 -1.71
N PHE A 220 -11.17 18.09 -2.72
CA PHE A 220 -12.52 17.54 -2.76
C PHE A 220 -12.51 16.14 -3.36
N LEU A 221 -13.50 15.31 -3.00
CA LEU A 221 -13.68 13.98 -3.59
C LEU A 221 -13.85 14.10 -5.10
N ARG A 222 -14.65 15.06 -5.58
CA ARG A 222 -14.89 15.32 -7.01
C ARG A 222 -13.61 15.61 -7.82
N ASP A 223 -12.57 16.12 -7.17
CA ASP A 223 -11.30 16.47 -7.83
C ASP A 223 -10.43 15.23 -8.09
N ILE A 224 -10.67 14.14 -7.35
CA ILE A 224 -9.89 12.90 -7.40
C ILE A 224 -10.66 11.72 -8.00
N ILE A 225 -11.85 11.97 -8.56
CA ILE A 225 -12.64 10.93 -9.20
C ILE A 225 -11.92 10.41 -10.45
N LYS A 226 -11.73 9.10 -10.47
CA LYS A 226 -11.20 8.32 -11.58
C LYS A 226 -12.00 7.02 -11.64
N PRO A 227 -13.04 6.92 -12.48
CA PRO A 227 -13.88 5.73 -12.54
C PRO A 227 -13.07 4.47 -12.87
N ALA A 228 -13.57 3.31 -12.46
CA ALA A 228 -13.07 2.03 -12.97
C ALA A 228 -13.29 1.93 -14.49
N ASN A 229 -12.61 1.00 -15.15
CA ASN A 229 -12.78 0.81 -16.59
C ASN A 229 -14.19 0.26 -16.90
N PRO A 230 -14.89 0.82 -17.90
CA PRO A 230 -16.19 0.31 -18.31
C PRO A 230 -16.06 -0.99 -19.11
N ASN A 231 -17.18 -1.66 -19.35
CA ASN A 231 -17.25 -2.83 -20.21
C ASN A 231 -17.87 -2.48 -21.57
N ILE A 232 -17.42 -3.16 -22.62
CA ILE A 232 -17.96 -2.99 -23.97
C ILE A 232 -18.21 -4.31 -24.65
N SER A 233 -19.31 -4.36 -25.38
CA SER A 233 -19.74 -5.52 -26.16
C SER A 233 -20.20 -5.10 -27.56
N ILE A 234 -19.88 -5.92 -28.55
CA ILE A 234 -20.39 -5.77 -29.92
C ILE A 234 -21.77 -6.42 -29.97
N CYS A 235 -22.79 -5.63 -30.32
CA CYS A 235 -24.17 -6.08 -30.40
C CYS A 235 -24.53 -6.62 -31.79
N SER A 236 -24.27 -5.82 -32.82
CA SER A 236 -24.62 -6.16 -34.20
C SER A 236 -23.73 -5.41 -35.19
N ILE A 237 -23.77 -5.82 -36.45
CA ILE A 237 -23.04 -5.15 -37.54
C ILE A 237 -24.03 -4.89 -38.67
N LYS A 238 -24.20 -3.62 -39.01
CA LYS A 238 -25.01 -3.17 -40.16
C LYS A 238 -24.11 -3.01 -41.37
N ASN A 239 -24.64 -3.36 -42.55
CA ASN A 239 -23.96 -3.23 -43.84
C ASN A 239 -22.57 -3.87 -43.88
N GLU A 240 -22.44 -5.08 -43.32
CA GLU A 240 -21.16 -5.78 -43.24
C GLU A 240 -20.52 -5.97 -44.63
N GLY A 241 -19.24 -5.63 -44.74
CA GLY A 241 -18.49 -5.74 -46.00
C GLY A 241 -18.66 -4.57 -46.98
N SER A 242 -19.38 -3.52 -46.59
CA SER A 242 -19.50 -2.28 -47.37
C SER A 242 -18.70 -1.13 -46.75
N ASP A 243 -18.46 -0.08 -47.54
CA ASP A 243 -17.83 1.18 -47.08
C ASP A 243 -18.65 1.89 -45.98
N ASN A 244 -19.96 1.60 -45.90
CA ASN A 244 -20.89 2.15 -44.90
C ASN A 244 -21.19 1.15 -43.76
N GLN A 245 -20.26 0.23 -43.47
CA GLN A 245 -20.40 -0.68 -42.34
C GLN A 245 -20.47 0.09 -41.03
N ILE A 246 -21.38 -0.31 -40.14
CA ILE A 246 -21.53 0.26 -38.80
C ILE A 246 -21.54 -0.88 -37.79
N VAL A 247 -20.73 -0.76 -36.74
CA VAL A 247 -20.71 -1.70 -35.63
C VAL A 247 -21.49 -1.11 -34.47
N GLU A 248 -22.62 -1.72 -34.13
CA GLU A 248 -23.38 -1.36 -32.94
C GLU A 248 -22.70 -1.95 -31.71
N VAL A 249 -22.38 -1.10 -30.74
CA VAL A 249 -21.78 -1.49 -29.46
C VAL A 249 -22.70 -1.13 -28.30
N LYS A 250 -22.56 -1.86 -27.20
CA LYS A 250 -23.16 -1.52 -25.91
C LYS A 250 -22.04 -1.33 -24.90
N VAL A 251 -21.98 -0.12 -24.35
CA VAL A 251 -21.11 0.23 -23.23
C VAL A 251 -21.90 0.09 -21.94
N GLU A 252 -21.31 -0.60 -20.97
CA GLU A 252 -21.85 -0.75 -19.63
C GLU A 252 -20.95 0.00 -18.65
N PRO A 253 -21.51 0.90 -17.82
CA PRO A 253 -20.76 1.57 -16.76
C PRO A 253 -20.10 0.56 -15.82
N PRO A 254 -18.98 0.94 -15.17
CA PRO A 254 -18.36 0.10 -14.16
C PRO A 254 -19.33 -0.21 -13.03
N SER A 255 -19.25 -1.41 -12.44
CA SER A 255 -20.15 -1.82 -11.36
C SER A 255 -19.98 -1.01 -10.07
N THR A 256 -18.84 -0.33 -9.91
CA THR A 256 -18.54 0.57 -8.79
C THR A 256 -19.12 1.98 -8.98
N TRP A 257 -19.56 2.34 -10.20
CA TRP A 257 -20.10 3.67 -10.48
C TRP A 257 -21.47 3.87 -9.82
N PRO A 258 -21.76 5.05 -9.24
CA PRO A 258 -22.98 5.23 -8.46
C PRO A 258 -24.22 5.30 -9.35
N GLN A 259 -25.31 4.73 -8.83
CA GLN A 259 -26.64 4.79 -9.44
C GLN A 259 -27.49 5.86 -8.76
N PRO A 260 -28.47 6.46 -9.46
CA PRO A 260 -28.85 6.19 -10.85
C PRO A 260 -27.93 6.89 -11.87
N HIS A 261 -27.67 6.24 -13.01
CA HIS A 261 -26.80 6.81 -14.07
C HIS A 261 -27.38 8.09 -14.71
N SER A 262 -28.70 8.32 -14.56
CA SER A 262 -29.32 9.59 -14.95
C SER A 262 -28.85 10.77 -14.11
N PHE A 263 -28.40 10.51 -12.87
CA PHE A 263 -27.85 11.52 -11.97
C PHE A 263 -26.32 11.56 -12.02
N PHE A 264 -25.67 10.41 -12.21
CA PHE A 264 -24.22 10.29 -12.39
C PHE A 264 -23.88 9.89 -13.84
N PRO A 265 -24.08 10.79 -14.83
CA PRO A 265 -23.85 10.46 -16.22
C PRO A 265 -22.34 10.35 -16.52
N LEU A 266 -22.00 9.38 -17.37
CA LEU A 266 -20.62 9.18 -17.84
C LEU A 266 -20.45 9.65 -19.28
N LYS A 267 -19.30 10.25 -19.54
CA LYS A 267 -18.76 10.43 -20.89
C LYS A 267 -17.88 9.26 -21.25
N HIS A 268 -18.06 8.71 -22.45
CA HIS A 268 -17.29 7.57 -22.94
C HIS A 268 -16.37 7.99 -24.07
N GLN A 269 -15.24 7.29 -24.18
CA GLN A 269 -14.36 7.38 -25.32
C GLN A 269 -14.04 5.97 -25.79
N ILE A 270 -14.28 5.69 -27.07
CA ILE A 270 -13.96 4.43 -27.71
C ILE A 270 -12.77 4.62 -28.62
N GLU A 271 -11.80 3.72 -28.48
CA GLU A 271 -10.71 3.56 -29.43
C GLU A 271 -10.90 2.24 -30.19
N TYR A 272 -10.71 2.28 -31.50
CA TYR A 272 -10.89 1.13 -32.37
C TYR A 272 -9.89 1.14 -33.53
N GLU A 273 -9.58 -0.04 -34.04
CA GLU A 273 -8.64 -0.24 -35.14
C GLU A 273 -9.40 -0.54 -36.45
N ILE A 274 -9.13 0.23 -37.50
CA ILE A 274 -9.68 0.01 -38.84
C ILE A 274 -9.01 -1.20 -39.49
N ARG A 275 -9.81 -2.09 -40.09
CA ARG A 275 -9.37 -3.36 -40.68
C ARG A 275 -8.49 -3.20 -41.92
N HIS A 276 -8.69 -2.14 -42.70
CA HIS A 276 -8.04 -1.98 -44.00
C HIS A 276 -6.59 -1.50 -43.91
N ASP A 277 -6.28 -0.61 -42.97
CA ASP A 277 -4.98 0.06 -42.81
C ASP A 277 -4.38 -0.08 -41.41
N GLY A 278 -5.14 -0.59 -40.43
CA GLY A 278 -4.71 -0.69 -39.03
C GLY A 278 -4.70 0.65 -38.29
N GLU A 279 -5.31 1.70 -38.84
CA GLU A 279 -5.35 3.01 -38.20
C GLU A 279 -6.20 2.96 -36.92
N LEU A 280 -5.67 3.57 -35.84
CA LEU A 280 -6.39 3.72 -34.59
C LEU A 280 -7.21 5.01 -34.62
N MET A 281 -8.52 4.84 -34.50
CA MET A 281 -9.48 5.94 -34.45
C MET A 281 -10.07 6.05 -33.05
N THR A 282 -10.47 7.27 -32.68
CA THR A 282 -11.10 7.55 -31.39
C THR A 282 -12.35 8.38 -31.58
N ILE A 283 -13.42 8.02 -30.86
CA ILE A 283 -14.69 8.73 -30.84
C ILE A 283 -15.16 8.93 -29.40
N GLU A 284 -15.73 10.11 -29.13
CA GLU A 284 -16.25 10.48 -27.81
C GLU A 284 -17.76 10.61 -27.85
N TRP A 285 -18.42 10.16 -26.78
CA TRP A 285 -19.87 10.20 -26.66
C TRP A 285 -20.34 10.57 -25.27
N GLU A 286 -21.45 11.30 -25.25
CA GLU A 286 -22.15 11.77 -24.06
C GLU A 286 -23.47 10.99 -24.01
N ASP A 287 -23.53 10.04 -23.06
CA ASP A 287 -24.60 9.07 -22.79
C ASP A 287 -25.85 9.11 -23.68
N LYS A 288 -26.01 8.11 -24.58
CA LYS A 288 -27.28 7.42 -24.92
C LYS A 288 -27.01 6.03 -25.52
N SER A 289 -27.39 4.98 -24.79
CA SER A 289 -27.87 3.67 -25.27
C SER A 289 -27.63 3.30 -26.75
N LYS A 290 -26.75 2.32 -26.97
CA LYS A 290 -26.33 1.74 -28.26
C LYS A 290 -25.57 2.73 -29.13
N ASP A 291 -24.26 2.59 -29.11
CA ASP A 291 -23.38 3.47 -29.85
C ASP A 291 -22.95 2.83 -31.17
N GLU A 292 -22.71 3.65 -32.18
CA GLU A 292 -22.38 3.22 -33.54
C GLU A 292 -20.92 3.57 -33.87
N VAL A 293 -20.08 2.56 -34.04
CA VAL A 293 -18.70 2.73 -34.51
C VAL A 293 -18.68 2.60 -36.04
N PRO A 294 -18.25 3.63 -36.78
CA PRO A 294 -18.20 3.57 -38.23
C PRO A 294 -17.03 2.71 -38.72
N GLY A 295 -17.27 1.98 -39.80
CA GLY A 295 -16.26 1.26 -40.55
C GLY A 295 -16.11 -0.21 -40.20
N SER A 296 -15.17 -0.84 -40.90
CA SER A 296 -14.77 -2.22 -40.66
C SER A 296 -13.64 -2.24 -39.64
N ILE A 297 -13.89 -2.80 -38.45
CA ILE A 297 -12.94 -2.78 -37.33
C ILE A 297 -12.44 -4.18 -36.99
N THR A 298 -11.22 -4.28 -36.47
CA THR A 298 -10.61 -5.54 -35.97
C THR A 298 -10.82 -5.70 -34.47
N LYS A 299 -10.60 -4.63 -33.72
CA LYS A 299 -10.70 -4.60 -32.26
C LYS A 299 -11.09 -3.21 -31.76
N LEU A 300 -11.64 -3.15 -30.56
CA LEU A 300 -12.05 -1.93 -29.90
C LEU A 300 -11.89 -2.00 -28.38
N ARG A 301 -11.76 -0.85 -27.73
CA ARG A 301 -11.73 -0.70 -26.27
C ARG A 301 -12.37 0.63 -25.86
N VAL A 302 -12.73 0.75 -24.59
CA VAL A 302 -13.47 1.90 -24.08
C VAL A 302 -12.88 2.41 -22.77
N ARG A 303 -13.01 3.70 -22.50
CA ARG A 303 -12.81 4.32 -21.19
C ARG A 303 -13.91 5.31 -20.89
N CYS A 304 -14.06 5.69 -19.63
CA CYS A 304 -15.08 6.66 -19.20
C CYS A 304 -14.53 7.71 -18.24
N ARG A 305 -15.26 8.80 -18.10
CA ARG A 305 -15.08 9.81 -17.05
C ARG A 305 -16.44 10.41 -16.68
N ASP A 306 -16.50 11.12 -15.56
CA ASP A 306 -17.69 11.89 -15.21
C ASP A 306 -17.99 12.91 -16.32
N LEU A 307 -19.27 13.03 -16.71
CA LEU A 307 -19.68 13.95 -17.77
C LEU A 307 -19.77 15.40 -17.27
N LEU A 308 -20.17 15.61 -16.02
CA LEU A 308 -20.50 16.92 -15.46
C LEU A 308 -19.29 17.57 -14.79
N LEU A 309 -18.34 16.77 -14.33
CA LEU A 309 -17.14 17.19 -13.65
C LEU A 309 -15.92 16.97 -14.54
N LEU A 310 -14.90 17.83 -14.39
CA LEU A 310 -13.60 17.66 -15.04
C LEU A 310 -12.79 16.57 -14.31
N SER A 311 -13.33 15.36 -14.25
CA SER A 311 -12.69 14.21 -13.61
C SER A 311 -11.61 13.60 -14.50
N GLN A 312 -10.82 12.71 -13.90
CA GLN A 312 -9.84 11.91 -14.64
C GLN A 312 -10.55 10.86 -15.50
N TRP A 313 -9.93 10.48 -16.62
CA TRP A 313 -10.34 9.31 -17.40
C TRP A 313 -9.97 8.02 -16.66
N SER A 314 -10.86 7.03 -16.73
CA SER A 314 -10.55 5.65 -16.35
C SER A 314 -9.39 5.13 -17.21
N GLU A 315 -8.78 4.04 -16.73
CA GLU A 315 -7.96 3.21 -17.61
C GLU A 315 -8.81 2.69 -18.78
N TRP A 316 -8.14 2.38 -19.88
CA TRP A 316 -8.77 1.70 -21.01
C TRP A 316 -9.19 0.29 -20.60
N SER A 317 -10.35 -0.15 -21.08
CA SER A 317 -10.74 -1.56 -21.02
C SER A 317 -9.76 -2.41 -21.83
N GLU A 318 -9.76 -3.71 -21.54
CA GLU A 318 -9.13 -4.69 -22.42
C GLU A 318 -9.68 -4.61 -23.84
N TRP A 319 -8.83 -4.93 -24.82
CA TRP A 319 -9.22 -5.00 -26.21
C TRP A 319 -10.28 -6.09 -26.42
N LYS A 320 -11.36 -5.73 -27.10
CA LYS A 320 -12.38 -6.65 -27.59
C LYS A 320 -12.20 -6.85 -29.08
N ASN A 321 -11.83 -8.07 -29.47
CA ASN A 321 -11.72 -8.45 -30.87
C ASN A 321 -13.11 -8.64 -31.47
N LYS A 322 -13.29 -8.19 -32.72
CA LYS A 322 -14.44 -8.60 -33.53
C LYS A 322 -14.29 -10.10 -33.78
N CYS A 323 -15.14 -10.93 -33.17
CA CYS A 323 -15.18 -12.36 -33.49
C CYS A 323 -15.44 -12.51 -35.00
N MET A 324 -14.42 -12.95 -35.73
CA MET A 324 -14.54 -13.17 -37.16
C MET A 324 -15.32 -14.47 -37.36
N ASN A 325 -16.57 -14.39 -37.81
CA ASN A 325 -17.30 -15.56 -38.31
C ASN A 325 -16.59 -16.04 -39.58
N VAL A 326 -15.58 -16.91 -39.45
CA VAL A 326 -15.02 -17.61 -40.60
C VAL A 326 -15.94 -18.80 -40.90
N ILE A 327 -16.98 -18.56 -41.70
CA ILE A 327 -17.73 -19.66 -42.32
C ILE A 327 -16.81 -20.23 -43.41
N TYR A 328 -16.01 -21.24 -43.08
CA TYR A 328 -15.48 -22.12 -44.11
C TYR A 328 -16.65 -22.94 -44.66
N SER A 329 -17.21 -22.50 -45.77
CA SER A 329 -18.03 -23.34 -46.64
C SER A 329 -17.11 -24.38 -47.31
N CYS A 330 -16.74 -25.42 -46.57
CA CYS A 330 -16.29 -26.68 -47.13
C CYS A 330 -16.64 -27.80 -46.14
N GLY A 331 -17.82 -28.40 -46.33
CA GLY A 331 -18.16 -29.74 -45.83
C GLY A 331 -18.00 -29.98 -44.32
N GLY A 332 -19.00 -29.57 -43.54
CA GLY A 332 -19.45 -30.27 -42.33
C GLY A 332 -18.44 -30.52 -41.21
N LYS A 333 -18.28 -29.52 -40.33
CA LYS A 333 -18.23 -29.63 -38.85
C LYS A 333 -17.83 -28.27 -38.29
N ASN A 334 -18.70 -27.65 -37.48
CA ASN A 334 -18.40 -26.38 -36.83
C ASN A 334 -17.39 -26.61 -35.71
N ALA A 335 -16.19 -26.07 -35.86
CA ALA A 335 -15.21 -25.93 -34.78
C ALA A 335 -14.95 -24.44 -34.57
N PHE A 336 -15.07 -24.00 -33.32
CA PHE A 336 -14.80 -22.62 -32.91
C PHE A 336 -13.35 -22.52 -32.42
N THR A 337 -12.58 -21.58 -32.97
CA THR A 337 -11.25 -21.23 -32.46
C THR A 337 -11.15 -19.71 -32.37
N CYS A 338 -10.95 -19.21 -31.15
CA CYS A 338 -10.47 -17.85 -30.92
C CYS A 338 -8.97 -17.82 -31.23
N GLN A 339 -8.54 -16.88 -32.07
CA GLN A 339 -7.14 -16.48 -32.23
C GLN A 339 -6.98 -15.03 -31.76
#